data_AF-A0A1S9IWH7-F1
#
_entry.id   AF-A0A1S9IWH7-F1
#
_cell.length_a   1.000
_cell.length_b   1.000
_cell.length_c   1.000
_cell.angle_alpha   90.00
_cell.angle_beta   90.00
_cell.angle_gamma   90.00
#
_symmetry.space_group_name_H-M   'P 1'
#
loop_
_entity.id
_entity.type
_entity.pdbx_description
1 polymer ?
#
loop_
_entity_poly.entity_id
_entity_poly.type
_entity_poly.pdbx_seq_one_letter_code
_entity_poly.pdbx_strand_id
1 'polypeptide(L)'
;MPKLGILKSKSMFCVIYRSSKRDQTYLYVEKKDDFSRVPEELMKGFGQPQLAMILPLDGRKKLVNADIEKVKQALTEQGYYLQLPPPPEDLLKQHLSVMGQKTDDTNK
;
A
#
# COMPACT_ATOMS: atom_id res chain seq x y z
N MET A 1 18.56 -12.86 9.20
CA MET A 1 17.45 -13.78 9.53
C MET A 1 16.73 -13.25 10.76
N PRO A 2 15.52 -12.68 10.65
CA PRO A 2 14.63 -12.55 11.79
C PRO A 2 13.71 -13.78 11.87
N LYS A 3 13.48 -14.23 13.11
CA LYS A 3 12.68 -15.40 13.47
C LYS A 3 11.25 -15.28 12.92
N LEU A 4 10.83 -16.23 12.10
CA LEU A 4 9.42 -16.44 11.73
C LEU A 4 8.69 -17.02 12.96
N GLY A 5 8.43 -16.17 13.94
CA GLY A 5 7.74 -16.51 15.16
C GLY A 5 6.23 -16.64 14.92
N ILE A 6 5.73 -17.85 15.15
CA ILE A 6 4.35 -18.17 15.53
C ILE A 6 3.29 -17.80 14.48
N LEU A 7 2.98 -18.79 13.64
CA LEU A 7 1.72 -18.89 12.90
C LEU A 7 0.57 -19.09 13.91
N LYS A 8 0.09 -18.02 14.53
CA LYS A 8 -1.26 -18.03 15.11
C LYS A 8 -2.21 -17.73 13.97
N SER A 9 -2.81 -18.78 13.44
CA SER A 9 -4.03 -18.74 12.63
C SER A 9 -5.15 -18.13 13.48
N LYS A 10 -5.11 -16.81 13.63
CA LYS A 10 -6.18 -16.00 14.17
C LYS A 10 -6.99 -15.58 12.96
N SER A 11 -8.30 -15.85 12.95
CA SER A 11 -9.22 -15.32 11.94
C SER A 11 -9.13 -13.79 11.97
N MET A 12 -8.20 -13.25 11.17
CA MET A 12 -7.78 -11.87 11.25
C MET A 12 -8.67 -11.09 10.29
N PHE A 13 -9.54 -10.28 10.87
CA PHE A 13 -10.28 -9.29 10.10
C PHE A 13 -9.41 -8.06 9.92
N CYS A 14 -9.51 -7.45 8.74
CA CYS A 14 -8.91 -6.17 8.46
C CYS A 14 -10.00 -5.18 8.11
N VAL A 15 -9.92 -4.03 8.75
CA VAL A 15 -10.77 -2.88 8.47
C VAL A 15 -9.95 -1.88 7.67
N ILE A 16 -10.46 -1.54 6.50
CA ILE A 16 -9.83 -0.64 5.55
C ILE A 16 -10.56 0.70 5.60
N TYR A 17 -9.81 1.76 5.86
CA TYR A 17 -10.25 3.14 5.77
C TYR A 17 -9.60 3.80 4.57
N ARG A 18 -10.33 4.68 3.89
CA ARG A 18 -9.78 5.61 2.90
C ARG A 18 -9.58 6.98 3.54
N SER A 19 -8.56 7.70 3.08
CA SER A 19 -8.33 9.07 3.49
C SER A 19 -9.41 9.99 2.89
N SER A 20 -9.86 10.98 3.66
CA SER A 20 -10.70 12.07 3.15
C SER A 20 -9.88 13.20 2.50
N LYS A 21 -8.56 13.22 2.73
CA LYS A 21 -7.66 14.28 2.27
C LYS A 21 -6.78 13.86 1.11
N ARG A 22 -6.43 12.57 1.03
CA ARG A 22 -5.52 12.02 0.03
C ARG A 22 -6.20 10.97 -0.81
N ASP A 23 -6.12 11.16 -2.11
CA ASP A 23 -6.63 10.20 -3.06
C ASP A 23 -5.80 8.91 -3.04
N GLN A 24 -6.45 7.79 -3.34
CA GLN A 24 -5.85 6.45 -3.39
C GLN A 24 -5.02 6.05 -2.16
N THR A 25 -5.28 6.67 -1.00
CA THR A 25 -4.57 6.41 0.25
C THR A 25 -5.45 5.64 1.21
N TYR A 26 -4.95 4.49 1.68
CA TYR A 26 -5.73 3.56 2.50
C TYR A 26 -4.99 3.17 3.77
N LEU A 27 -5.73 3.10 4.86
CA LEU A 27 -5.25 2.68 6.18
C LEU A 27 -5.93 1.38 6.57
N TYR A 28 -5.12 0.40 6.92
CA TYR A 28 -5.53 -0.95 7.30
C TYR A 28 -5.29 -1.10 8.80
N VAL A 29 -6.29 -1.56 9.54
CA VAL A 29 -6.22 -1.78 10.99
C VAL A 29 -6.92 -3.09 11.37
N GLU A 30 -6.54 -3.66 12.52
CA GLU A 30 -7.09 -4.93 13.02
C GLU A 30 -8.53 -4.80 13.55
N LYS A 31 -8.92 -3.59 14.00
CA LYS A 31 -10.19 -3.32 14.65
C LYS A 31 -10.85 -2.07 14.07
N LYS A 32 -12.18 -2.09 14.04
CA LYS A 32 -12.97 -0.93 13.61
C LYS A 32 -12.79 0.20 14.64
N ASP A 33 -12.59 1.42 14.14
CA ASP A 33 -12.37 2.66 14.91
C ASP A 33 -11.18 2.66 15.90
N ASP A 34 -10.27 1.69 15.82
CA ASP A 34 -9.07 1.64 16.67
C ASP A 34 -7.85 2.18 15.91
N PHE A 35 -7.56 3.46 16.12
CA PHE A 35 -6.39 4.15 15.54
C PHE A 35 -5.30 4.42 16.58
N SER A 36 -5.41 3.83 17.76
CA SER A 36 -4.52 4.07 18.91
C SER A 36 -3.04 3.76 18.61
N ARG A 37 -2.78 2.86 17.66
CA ARG A 37 -1.43 2.49 17.22
C ARG A 37 -0.91 3.32 16.04
N VAL A 38 -1.75 4.18 15.47
CA VAL A 38 -1.40 4.99 14.30
C VAL A 38 -0.75 6.29 14.79
N PRO A 39 0.45 6.65 14.30
CA PRO A 39 1.09 7.90 14.68
C PRO A 39 0.22 9.11 14.39
N GLU A 40 0.24 10.09 15.29
CA GLU A 40 -0.58 11.30 15.15
C GLU A 40 -0.24 12.07 13.86
N GLU A 41 1.04 12.14 13.48
CA GLU A 41 1.49 12.78 12.24
C GLU A 41 0.86 12.13 11.00
N LEU A 42 0.74 10.80 11.01
CA LEU A 42 0.11 10.04 9.94
C LEU A 42 -1.39 10.35 9.89
N MET A 43 -2.07 10.28 11.04
CA MET A 43 -3.50 10.61 11.14
C MET A 43 -3.79 12.05 10.70
N LYS A 44 -2.93 13.01 11.04
CA LYS A 44 -3.05 14.41 10.64
C LYS A 44 -3.02 14.59 9.11
N GLY A 45 -2.12 13.86 8.45
CA GLY A 45 -2.03 13.81 6.98
C GLY A 45 -3.18 13.01 6.33
N PHE A 46 -3.62 11.94 6.98
CA PHE A 46 -4.72 11.09 6.53
C PHE A 46 -6.10 11.77 6.65
N GLY A 47 -6.25 12.70 7.59
CA GLY A 47 -7.52 13.37 7.84
C GLY A 47 -8.55 12.42 8.46
N GLN A 48 -9.82 12.68 8.21
CA GLN A 48 -10.89 11.84 8.77
C GLN A 48 -10.92 10.49 8.04
N PRO A 49 -10.69 9.36 8.73
CA PRO A 49 -10.77 8.05 8.11
C PRO A 49 -12.22 7.73 7.76
N GLN A 50 -12.45 7.31 6.52
CA GLN A 50 -13.77 6.87 6.04
C GLN A 50 -13.74 5.37 5.83
N LEU A 51 -14.68 4.64 6.44
CA LEU A 51 -14.74 3.18 6.31
C LEU A 51 -14.94 2.82 4.83
N ALA A 52 -13.95 2.15 4.24
CA ALA A 52 -14.01 1.71 2.85
C ALA A 52 -14.57 0.30 2.78
N MET A 53 -13.97 -0.66 3.51
CA MET A 53 -14.42 -2.05 3.52
C MET A 53 -13.90 -2.81 4.75
N ILE A 54 -14.64 -3.82 5.19
CA ILE A 54 -14.20 -4.81 6.18
C ILE A 54 -14.09 -6.15 5.48
N LEU A 55 -12.98 -6.86 5.65
CA LEU A 55 -12.78 -8.15 5.02
C LEU A 55 -11.95 -9.10 5.90
N PRO A 56 -12.22 -10.42 5.84
CA PRO A 56 -11.34 -11.42 6.41
C PRO A 56 -10.05 -11.48 5.58
N LEU A 57 -8.89 -11.40 6.24
CA LEU A 57 -7.59 -11.70 5.64
C LEU A 57 -7.34 -13.21 5.51
N ASP A 58 -8.16 -14.01 6.19
CA ASP A 58 -8.17 -15.45 6.11
C ASP A 58 -8.78 -15.90 4.76
N GLY A 59 -8.07 -16.77 4.05
CA GLY A 59 -8.49 -17.27 2.72
C GLY A 59 -8.26 -16.31 1.53
N ARG A 60 -8.00 -15.02 1.74
CA ARG A 60 -7.64 -14.10 0.64
C ARG A 60 -6.17 -14.25 0.27
N LYS A 61 -5.92 -14.37 -1.04
CA LYS A 61 -4.55 -14.48 -1.59
C LYS A 61 -3.97 -13.13 -2.00
N LYS A 62 -4.77 -12.13 -2.34
CA LYS A 62 -4.31 -10.82 -2.83
C LYS A 62 -5.28 -9.69 -2.48
N LEU A 63 -4.73 -8.48 -2.30
CA LEU A 63 -5.47 -7.22 -2.28
C LEU A 63 -5.09 -6.45 -3.57
N VAL A 64 -6.01 -5.64 -4.10
CA VAL A 64 -5.77 -4.90 -5.35
C VAL A 64 -4.72 -3.80 -5.16
N ASN A 65 -4.76 -3.13 -4.01
CA ASN A 65 -3.94 -1.94 -3.78
C ASN A 65 -2.72 -2.18 -2.88
N ALA A 66 -2.56 -3.38 -2.29
CA ALA A 66 -1.50 -3.66 -1.33
C ALA A 66 -1.11 -5.14 -1.33
N ASP A 67 0.08 -5.45 -0.84
CA ASP A 67 0.52 -6.83 -0.65
C ASP A 67 -0.03 -7.40 0.66
N ILE A 68 -0.73 -8.54 0.59
CA ILE A 68 -1.41 -9.09 1.77
C ILE A 68 -0.43 -9.58 2.84
N GLU A 69 0.74 -10.08 2.45
CA GLU A 69 1.74 -10.56 3.41
C GLU A 69 2.33 -9.38 4.18
N LYS A 70 2.65 -8.29 3.47
CA LYS A 70 3.08 -7.03 4.11
C LYS A 70 2.02 -6.45 5.04
N VAL A 71 0.75 -6.48 4.62
CA VAL A 71 -0.36 -6.02 5.47
C VAL A 71 -0.45 -6.87 6.74
N LYS A 72 -0.44 -8.21 6.62
CA LYS A 72 -0.49 -9.11 7.78
C LYS A 72 0.66 -8.89 8.74
N GLN A 73 1.88 -8.79 8.20
CA GLN A 73 3.08 -8.55 8.99
C GLN A 73 3.00 -7.21 9.72
N ALA A 74 2.66 -6.13 9.01
CA ALA A 74 2.53 -4.81 9.61
C ALA A 74 1.41 -4.76 10.66
N LEU A 75 0.24 -5.33 10.41
CA LEU A 75 -0.82 -5.40 11.41
C LEU A 75 -0.37 -6.18 12.67
N THR A 76 0.46 -7.21 12.50
CA THR A 76 0.98 -7.99 13.64
C THR A 76 2.05 -7.24 14.43
N GLU A 77 3.00 -6.59 13.74
CA GLU A 77 4.16 -5.95 14.37
C GLU A 77 3.85 -4.53 14.85
N GLN A 78 3.25 -3.70 13.99
CA GLN A 78 2.98 -2.27 14.24
C GLN A 78 1.49 -1.99 14.52
N GLY A 79 0.56 -2.87 14.14
CA GLY A 79 -0.87 -2.71 14.40
C GLY A 79 -1.65 -1.88 13.37
N TYR A 80 -0.98 -1.36 12.36
CA TYR A 80 -1.60 -0.67 11.23
C TYR A 80 -0.78 -0.88 9.96
N TYR A 81 -1.35 -0.67 8.79
CA TYR A 81 -0.61 -0.60 7.52
C TYR A 81 -1.14 0.58 6.69
N LEU A 82 -0.23 1.43 6.21
CA LEU A 82 -0.56 2.56 5.36
C LEU A 82 -0.16 2.25 3.92
N GLN A 83 -1.14 2.31 3.02
CA GLN A 83 -0.92 2.24 1.60
C GLN A 83 -0.99 3.65 1.01
N LEU A 84 0.11 4.06 0.36
CA LEU A 84 0.22 5.30 -0.39
C LEU A 84 -0.08 5.04 -1.88
N PRO A 85 -0.44 6.08 -2.66
CA PRO A 85 -0.54 5.97 -4.11
C PRO A 85 0.82 5.56 -4.71
N PRO A 86 0.84 4.70 -5.75
CA PRO A 86 2.07 4.44 -6.48
C PRO A 86 2.60 5.75 -7.08
N PRO A 87 3.93 5.94 -7.14
CA PRO A 87 4.48 7.09 -7.84
C PRO A 87 4.02 7.03 -9.31
N PRO A 88 3.69 8.19 -9.92
CA PRO A 88 3.32 8.23 -11.33
C PRO A 88 4.46 7.64 -12.17
N GLU A 89 4.14 6.81 -13.15
CA GLU A 89 5.13 6.34 -14.12
C GLU A 89 5.66 7.54 -14.91
N ASP A 90 6.97 7.76 -14.84
CA ASP A 90 7.66 8.84 -15.54
C ASP A 90 7.82 8.45 -17.02
N LEU A 91 6.73 8.62 -17.80
CA LEU A 91 6.64 8.27 -19.23
C LEU A 91 7.72 8.95 -20.10
N LEU A 92 8.38 10.00 -19.58
CA LEU A 92 9.45 10.72 -20.27
C LEU A 92 10.71 9.87 -20.49
N LYS A 93 10.99 8.89 -19.62
CA LYS A 93 12.19 8.05 -19.74
C LYS A 93 12.11 7.03 -20.87
N GLN A 94 10.91 6.69 -21.35
CA GLN A 94 10.74 5.70 -22.43
C GLN A 94 10.93 6.30 -23.84
N HIS A 95 10.77 7.62 -24.03
CA HIS A 95 10.92 8.25 -25.35
C HIS A 95 12.35 8.66 -25.72
N LEU A 96 13.22 9.00 -24.75
CA LEU A 96 14.59 9.43 -25.08
C LEU A 96 15.46 8.31 -25.66
N SER A 97 15.15 7.04 -25.39
CA SER A 97 15.90 5.90 -25.94
C SER A 97 15.58 5.59 -27.41
N VAL A 98 14.48 6.12 -27.96
CA VAL A 98 14.04 5.82 -29.35
C VAL A 98 14.59 6.85 -30.36
N MET A 99 14.93 8.07 -29.94
CA MET A 99 15.34 9.13 -30.87
C MET A 99 16.85 9.12 -31.23
N GLY A 100 17.66 8.31 -30.56
CA GLY A 100 19.13 8.31 -30.70
C GLY A 100 19.72 7.44 -31.82
N GLN A 101 18.90 6.74 -32.63
CA GLN A 101 19.38 5.82 -33.68
C GLN A 101 18.85 6.18 -35.08
N LYS A 102 19.02 7.44 -35.52
CA LYS A 102 18.86 7.81 -36.94
C LYS A 102 19.80 8.95 -37.35
N THR A 103 21.11 8.73 -37.28
CA THR A 103 22.10 9.55 -38.01
C THR A 103 23.37 8.73 -38.27
N ASP A 104 23.31 7.73 -39.16
CA ASP A 104 24.49 7.27 -39.91
C ASP A 104 24.05 6.46 -41.13
N ASP A 105 23.49 7.14 -42.14
CA ASP A 105 23.32 6.57 -43.48
C ASP A 105 23.01 7.73 -44.43
N THR A 106 24.05 8.49 -44.80
CA THR A 106 24.20 9.17 -46.11
C THR A 106 25.49 9.98 -46.06
N ASN A 107 26.60 9.43 -46.57
CA ASN A 107 27.30 10.15 -47.64
C ASN A 107 28.16 9.19 -48.47
N LYS A 108 27.78 9.17 -49.75
CA LYS A 108 28.46 8.71 -50.96
C LYS A 108 29.97 8.98 -51.02
#